data_AF-A0A1Y0H017-F1
#
_entry.id   AF-A0A1Y0H017-F1
#
_cell.length_a   1.000
_cell.length_b   1.000
_cell.length_c   1.000
_cell.angle_alpha   90.00
_cell.angle_beta   90.00
_cell.angle_gamma   90.00
#
_symmetry.space_group_name_H-M   'P 1'
#
loop_
_entity.id
_entity.type
_entity.pdbx_description
1 polymer ?
#
loop_
_entity_poly.entity_id
_entity_poly.type
_entity_poly.pdbx_seq_one_letter_code
_entity_poly.pdbx_strand_id
1 'polypeptide(L)'
;MEATWTEKLTPEEEEYLIAQLAYEVKRRKMETPAVFFIEAHKPLAGLSESLSVVLTPFLAPFIGLGNVQGYGRLLNNRDAVDRLLLALEDPSDPVKPVKPLSMMEEGTEGTAMTSKNAEVNSDV
;
A
#
# COMPACT_ATOMS: atom_id res chain seq x y z
N MET A 1 -17.47 2.02 10.89
CA MET A 1 -16.07 1.81 10.46
C MET A 1 -15.32 3.07 10.81
N GLU A 2 -14.60 3.06 11.94
CA GLU A 2 -13.75 4.19 12.29
C GLU A 2 -12.59 4.27 11.30
N ALA A 3 -12.33 5.50 10.85
CA ALA A 3 -11.42 5.80 9.77
C ALA A 3 -9.97 5.64 10.28
N THR A 4 -9.34 4.49 10.05
CA THR A 4 -7.97 4.17 10.52
C THR A 4 -6.87 5.03 9.87
N TRP A 5 -7.21 5.91 8.92
CA TRP A 5 -6.30 6.74 8.12
C TRP A 5 -5.35 7.65 8.93
N THR A 6 -5.64 7.91 10.20
CA THR A 6 -4.86 8.78 11.09
C THR A 6 -3.88 8.02 11.97
N GLU A 7 -3.96 6.69 12.04
CA GLU A 7 -3.09 5.90 12.91
C GLU A 7 -1.68 5.79 12.32
N LYS A 8 -0.69 6.19 13.12
CA LYS A 8 0.71 6.23 12.72
C LYS A 8 1.24 4.81 12.53
N LEU A 9 1.89 4.56 11.38
CA LEU A 9 2.61 3.31 11.12
C LEU A 9 3.76 3.13 12.11
N THR A 10 3.98 1.91 12.56
CA THR A 10 5.20 1.56 13.29
C THR A 10 6.42 1.61 12.35
N PRO A 11 7.65 1.75 12.87
CA PRO A 11 8.86 1.80 12.04
C PRO A 11 9.04 0.56 11.15
N GLU A 12 8.68 -0.62 11.66
CA GLU A 12 8.78 -1.90 10.93
C GLU A 12 7.77 -1.98 9.79
N GLU A 13 6.55 -1.50 10.03
CA GLU A 13 5.50 -1.41 9.03
C GLU A 13 5.85 -0.42 7.92
N GLU A 14 6.40 0.74 8.29
CA GLU A 14 6.86 1.75 7.34
C GLU A 14 7.96 1.19 6.42
N GLU A 15 8.98 0.54 7.00
CA GLU A 15 10.06 -0.10 6.25
C GLU A 15 9.52 -1.20 5.32
N TYR A 16 8.60 -2.04 5.80
CA TYR A 16 7.98 -3.06 4.97
C TYR A 16 7.24 -2.46 3.77
N LEU A 17 6.44 -1.40 3.99
CA LEU A 17 5.68 -0.76 2.92
C LEU A 17 6.62 -0.07 1.91
N ILE A 18 7.69 0.58 2.36
CA ILE A 18 8.73 1.15 1.48
C ILE A 18 9.34 0.05 0.61
N ALA A 19 9.83 -1.01 1.24
CA ALA A 19 10.47 -2.12 0.55
C ALA A 19 9.51 -2.80 -0.43
N GLN A 20 8.23 -2.95 -0.05
CA GLN A 20 7.24 -3.63 -0.87
C GLN A 20 6.84 -2.78 -2.07
N LEU A 21 6.66 -1.46 -1.92
CA LEU A 21 6.40 -0.58 -3.06
C LEU A 21 7.60 -0.52 -4.00
N ALA A 22 8.81 -0.38 -3.46
CA ALA A 22 10.03 -0.38 -4.26
C ALA A 22 10.18 -1.70 -5.04
N TYR A 23 9.93 -2.84 -4.40
CA TYR A 23 9.91 -4.16 -5.04
C TYR A 23 8.91 -4.21 -6.21
N GLU A 24 7.67 -3.77 -5.99
CA GLU A 24 6.62 -3.77 -7.00
C GLU A 24 6.95 -2.83 -8.18
N VAL A 25 7.54 -1.67 -7.93
CA VAL A 25 7.95 -0.73 -9.00
C VAL A 25 9.14 -1.29 -9.79
N LYS A 26 10.20 -1.72 -9.11
CA LYS A 26 11.43 -2.23 -9.73
C LYS A 26 11.19 -3.50 -10.54
N ARG A 27 10.38 -4.44 -10.03
CA ARG A 27 10.07 -5.68 -10.77
C ARG A 27 9.32 -5.42 -12.09
N ARG A 28 8.71 -4.23 -12.23
CA ARG A 28 8.03 -3.78 -13.45
C ARG A 28 8.87 -2.82 -14.30
N LYS A 29 10.12 -2.52 -13.89
CA LYS A 29 11.01 -1.56 -14.56
C LYS A 29 10.40 -0.16 -14.68
N MET A 30 9.74 0.30 -13.60
CA MET A 30 9.03 1.59 -13.53
C MET A 30 9.70 2.60 -12.59
N GLU A 31 10.99 2.43 -12.28
CA GLU A 31 11.72 3.26 -11.31
C GLU A 31 11.73 4.74 -11.73
N THR A 32 12.19 5.02 -12.95
CA THR A 32 12.26 6.39 -13.49
C THR A 32 10.89 7.11 -13.51
N PRO A 33 9.81 6.54 -14.08
CA PRO A 33 8.51 7.20 -14.04
C PRO A 33 7.94 7.31 -12.62
N ALA A 34 8.22 6.37 -11.72
CA ALA A 34 7.77 6.45 -10.33
C ALA A 34 8.47 7.58 -9.56
N VAL A 35 9.79 7.71 -9.69
CA VAL A 35 10.57 8.80 -9.09
C VAL A 35 10.05 10.15 -9.59
N PHE A 36 9.91 10.31 -10.91
CA PHE A 36 9.36 11.54 -11.50
C PHE A 36 7.96 11.87 -10.95
N PHE A 37 7.08 10.87 -10.86
CA PHE A 37 5.74 11.05 -10.34
C PHE A 37 5.76 11.50 -8.88
N ILE A 38 6.54 10.84 -8.02
CA ILE A 38 6.64 11.17 -6.59
C ILE A 38 7.20 12.59 -6.41
N GLU A 39 8.26 12.94 -7.11
CA GLU A 39 8.87 14.28 -7.02
C GLU A 39 7.93 15.38 -7.51
N ALA A 40 7.22 15.16 -8.62
CA ALA A 40 6.25 16.12 -9.14
C ALA A 40 5.11 16.42 -8.15
N HIS A 41 4.79 15.47 -7.26
CA HIS A 41 3.74 15.61 -6.26
C HIS A 41 4.25 16.02 -4.87
N LYS A 42 5.57 16.17 -4.66
CA LYS A 42 6.13 16.71 -3.40
C LYS A 42 5.51 18.05 -2.94
N PRO A 43 5.17 19.01 -3.83
CA PRO A 43 4.49 20.24 -3.41
C PRO A 43 3.11 20.00 -2.77
N LEU A 44 2.46 18.88 -3.11
CA LEU A 44 1.13 18.52 -2.63
C LEU A 44 1.17 17.76 -1.30
N ALA A 45 2.35 17.47 -0.74
CA ALA A 45 2.49 16.84 0.57
C ALA A 45 1.84 17.67 1.71
N GLY A 46 1.63 18.98 1.50
CA GLY A 46 0.86 19.83 2.40
C GLY A 46 -0.66 19.63 2.35
N LEU A 47 -1.18 18.86 1.38
CA LEU A 47 -2.60 18.54 1.18
C LEU A 47 -2.91 17.09 1.59
N SER A 48 -2.41 16.69 2.76
CA SER A 48 -2.43 15.30 3.25
C SER A 48 -3.84 14.73 3.48
N GLU A 49 -4.85 15.57 3.65
CA GLU A 49 -6.23 15.17 3.99
C GLU A 49 -6.95 14.39 2.88
N SER A 50 -6.52 14.48 1.61
CA SER A 50 -7.19 13.79 0.49
C SER A 50 -6.25 13.04 -0.44
N LEU A 51 -4.94 13.06 -0.18
CA LEU A 51 -3.94 12.53 -1.10
C LEU A 51 -4.05 11.00 -1.28
N SER A 52 -4.39 10.26 -0.23
CA SER A 52 -4.59 8.79 -0.29
C SER A 52 -5.66 8.38 -1.30
N VAL A 53 -6.77 9.12 -1.38
CA VAL A 53 -7.87 8.84 -2.30
C VAL A 53 -7.47 9.21 -3.74
N VAL A 54 -6.79 10.34 -3.91
CA VAL A 54 -6.29 10.80 -5.22
C VAL A 54 -5.26 9.83 -5.81
N LEU A 55 -4.41 9.24 -4.96
CA LEU A 55 -3.37 8.31 -5.39
C LEU A 55 -3.85 6.86 -5.50
N THR A 56 -5.06 6.53 -5.00
CA THR A 56 -5.66 5.19 -5.09
C THR A 56 -5.60 4.57 -6.50
N PRO A 57 -6.03 5.23 -7.59
CA PRO A 57 -5.99 4.64 -8.93
C PRO A 57 -4.56 4.31 -9.40
N PHE A 58 -3.55 5.00 -8.87
CA PHE A 58 -2.16 4.75 -9.19
C PHE A 58 -1.55 3.65 -8.32
N LEU A 59 -1.97 3.53 -7.06
CA LEU A 59 -1.44 2.52 -6.14
C LEU A 59 -2.10 1.14 -6.33
N ALA A 60 -3.43 1.10 -6.51
CA ALA A 60 -4.18 -0.15 -6.56
C ALA A 60 -3.65 -1.20 -7.55
N PRO A 61 -3.14 -0.86 -8.75
CA PRO A 61 -2.55 -1.84 -9.67
C PRO A 61 -1.26 -2.51 -9.17
N PHE A 62 -0.55 -1.89 -8.23
CA PHE A 62 0.72 -2.41 -7.70
C PHE A 62 0.51 -3.21 -6.41
N ILE A 63 -0.39 -2.73 -5.54
CA ILE A 63 -0.49 -3.22 -4.16
C ILE A 63 -1.90 -3.74 -3.80
N GLY A 64 -2.90 -3.58 -4.68
CA GLY A 64 -4.29 -3.95 -4.42
C GLY A 64 -5.04 -2.96 -3.51
N LEU A 65 -6.38 -2.92 -3.63
CA LEU A 65 -7.25 -1.97 -2.92
C LEU A 65 -7.17 -2.08 -1.40
N GLY A 66 -7.05 -3.30 -0.86
CA GLY A 66 -7.01 -3.55 0.58
C GLY A 66 -5.78 -2.95 1.27
N ASN A 67 -4.69 -2.71 0.53
CA ASN A 67 -3.47 -2.16 1.10
C ASN A 67 -3.35 -0.63 0.96
N VAL A 68 -4.21 0.01 0.16
CA VAL A 68 -4.10 1.45 -0.18
C VAL A 68 -4.05 2.35 1.06
N GLN A 69 -4.74 1.97 2.14
CA GLN A 69 -4.71 2.72 3.41
C GLN A 69 -3.30 2.86 3.98
N GLY A 70 -2.56 1.75 4.08
CA GLY A 70 -1.19 1.76 4.62
C GLY A 70 -0.25 2.61 3.76
N TYR A 71 -0.34 2.50 2.44
CA TYR A 71 0.49 3.30 1.53
C TYR A 71 0.06 4.77 1.48
N GLY A 72 -1.22 5.08 1.67
CA GLY A 72 -1.66 6.47 1.84
C GLY A 72 -1.04 7.13 3.08
N ARG A 73 -0.95 6.39 4.19
CA ARG A 73 -0.27 6.86 5.41
C ARG A 73 1.25 7.00 5.20
N LEU A 74 1.86 6.06 4.47
CA LEU A 74 3.28 6.13 4.09
C LEU A 74 3.58 7.43 3.31
N LEU A 75 2.75 7.75 2.31
CA LEU A 75 2.96 8.91 1.43
C LEU A 75 2.68 10.26 2.10
N ASN A 76 1.96 10.26 3.23
CA ASN A 76 1.76 11.45 4.06
C ASN A 76 2.97 11.75 4.98
N ASN A 77 3.90 10.80 5.15
CA ASN A 77 5.14 11.03 5.91
C ASN A 77 6.28 11.41 4.96
N ARG A 78 6.76 12.65 5.07
CA ARG A 78 7.84 13.18 4.22
C ARG A 78 9.13 12.34 4.30
N ASP A 79 9.52 11.93 5.50
CA ASP A 79 10.73 11.14 5.71
C ASP A 79 10.59 9.75 5.08
N ALA A 80 9.40 9.16 5.16
CA ALA A 80 9.09 7.88 4.52
C ALA A 80 9.12 7.98 2.99
N VAL A 81 8.62 9.08 2.42
CA VAL A 81 8.68 9.38 0.98
C VAL A 81 10.12 9.54 0.51
N ASP A 82 10.95 10.25 1.27
CA ASP A 82 12.37 10.42 0.93
C ASP A 82 13.12 9.08 1.01
N ARG A 83 12.80 8.21 1.98
CA ARG A 83 13.32 6.82 2.04
C ARG A 83 12.84 5.96 0.87
N LEU A 84 11.58 6.12 0.44
CA LEU A 84 11.05 5.42 -0.74
C LEU A 84 11.78 5.84 -2.01
N LEU A 85 12.07 7.12 -2.19
CA LEU A 85 12.86 7.60 -3.33
C LEU A 85 14.26 6.98 -3.35
N LEU A 86 14.96 6.97 -2.21
CA LEU A 86 16.26 6.29 -2.08
C LEU A 86 16.16 4.80 -2.42
N ALA A 87 15.12 4.11 -1.94
CA ALA A 87 14.90 2.71 -2.23
C ALA A 87 14.63 2.45 -3.73
N LEU A 88 13.96 3.37 -4.44
CA LEU A 88 13.70 3.29 -5.88
C LEU A 88 14.95 3.52 -6.72
N GLU A 89 15.85 4.39 -6.27
CA GLU A 89 17.10 4.75 -6.96
C GLU A 89 18.23 3.72 -6.76
N ASP A 90 18.14 2.87 -5.74
CA ASP A 90 19.12 1.81 -5.50
C ASP A 90 19.22 0.88 -6.74
N PRO A 91 20.40 0.74 -7.37
CA PRO A 91 20.57 -0.10 -8.57
C PRO A 91 20.50 -1.60 -8.28
N SER A 92 20.44 -2.01 -7.02
CA SER A 92 20.35 -3.42 -6.62
C SER A 92 19.05 -4.06 -7.10
N ASP A 93 19.13 -5.35 -7.46
CA ASP A 93 17.95 -6.13 -7.82
C ASP A 93 16.94 -6.16 -6.67
N PRO A 94 15.63 -6.01 -6.95
CA PRO A 94 14.62 -5.92 -5.91
C PRO A 94 14.43 -7.28 -5.21
N VAL A 95 14.60 -7.28 -3.89
CA VAL A 95 14.28 -8.43 -3.04
C VAL A 95 12.86 -8.26 -2.51
N LYS A 96 12.02 -9.30 -2.63
CA LYS A 96 10.66 -9.27 -2.08
C LYS A 96 10.75 -9.23 -0.55
N PRO A 97 10.23 -8.17 0.12
CA PRO A 97 10.28 -8.10 1.57
C PRO A 97 9.31 -9.09 2.20
N VAL A 98 9.63 -9.49 3.43
CA VAL A 98 8.77 -10.34 4.25
C VAL A 98 7.82 -9.44 5.04
N LYS A 99 6.52 -9.74 4.97
CA LYS A 99 5.51 -9.03 5.76
C LYS A 99 5.81 -9.23 7.25
N PRO A 100 5.87 -8.18 8.08
CA PRO A 100 6.13 -8.34 9.50
C PRO A 100 4.93 -9.00 10.19
N LEU A 101 5.20 -9.75 11.26
CA LEU A 101 4.18 -10.46 12.05
C LEU A 101 3.08 -9.52 12.56
N SER A 102 3.45 -8.27 12.90
CA SER A 102 2.51 -7.21 13.32
C SER A 102 1.42 -6.92 12.29
N MET A 103 1.69 -7.13 11.00
CA MET A 103 0.71 -6.91 9.92
C MET A 103 -0.02 -8.19 9.48
N MET A 104 0.26 -9.34 10.10
CA MET A 104 -0.34 -10.62 9.73
C MET A 104 -1.69 -10.89 10.40
N GLU A 105 -2.08 -10.12 11.41
CA GLU A 105 -3.31 -10.38 12.19
C GLU A 105 -4.60 -9.85 11.53
N GLU A 106 -4.51 -9.03 10.48
CA GLU A 106 -5.69 -8.56 9.73
C GLU A 106 -5.89 -9.36 8.43
N GLY A 107 -6.44 -10.57 8.50
CA GLY A 107 -6.72 -11.31 7.27
C GLY A 107 -7.15 -12.77 7.34
N THR A 108 -8.04 -13.17 8.26
CA THR A 108 -8.74 -14.47 8.14
C THR A 108 -10.25 -14.42 8.38
N GLU A 109 -10.90 -13.26 8.31
CA GLU A 109 -12.37 -13.17 8.46
C GLU A 109 -12.97 -12.38 7.29
N GLY A 110 -13.44 -13.09 6.25
CA GLY A 110 -14.18 -12.44 5.16
C GLY A 110 -14.60 -13.32 3.99
N THR A 111 -13.94 -14.46 3.74
CA THR A 111 -14.24 -15.30 2.56
C THR A 111 -15.01 -16.58 2.87
N ALA A 112 -15.44 -16.79 4.13
CA ALA A 112 -16.10 -18.04 4.53
C ALA A 112 -17.57 -17.88 4.95
N MET A 113 -18.33 -16.87 4.52
CA MET A 113 -19.79 -16.84 4.70
C MET A 113 -20.53 -16.17 3.54
N THR A 114 -20.44 -16.74 2.33
CA THR A 114 -21.46 -16.50 1.28
C THR A 114 -21.63 -17.72 0.35
N SER A 115 -21.52 -18.93 0.90
CA SER A 115 -21.81 -20.15 0.11
C SER A 115 -22.70 -21.14 0.85
N LYS A 116 -23.63 -20.64 1.67
CA LYS A 116 -24.61 -21.50 2.33
C LYS A 116 -25.96 -20.80 2.43
N ASN A 117 -26.57 -20.47 1.29
CA ASN A 117 -28.01 -20.18 1.18
C ASN A 117 -28.54 -20.32 -0.26
N ALA A 118 -27.86 -21.11 -1.12
CA ALA A 118 -28.34 -21.44 -2.47
C ALA A 118 -28.90 -22.87 -2.59
N GLU A 119 -28.90 -23.67 -1.52
CA GLU A 119 -29.46 -25.03 -1.49
C GLU A 119 -30.54 -25.17 -0.39
N VAL A 120 -31.56 -24.31 -0.39
CA VAL A 120 -32.90 -24.67 0.13
C VAL A 120 -33.92 -23.88 -0.69
N ASN A 121 -34.06 -24.21 -1.97
CA ASN A 121 -35.31 -23.94 -2.70
C ASN A 121 -35.41 -24.85 -3.93
N SER A 122 -35.31 -26.15 -3.68
CA SER A 122 -35.72 -27.19 -4.61
C SER A 122 -36.12 -28.41 -3.80
N ASP A 123 -37.21 -28.29 -3.05
CA ASP A 123 -38.17 -29.38 -2.85
C ASP A 123 -39.32 -28.89 -1.96
N VAL A 124 -40.54 -29.09 -2.48
CA VAL A 124 -41.90 -28.86 -1.94
C VAL A 124 -42.53 -27.49 -2.17
#